data_AF-A0A7S1UUL9-F1
#
_entry.id   AF-A0A7S1UUL9-F1
#
_cell.length_a   1.000
_cell.length_b   1.000
_cell.length_c   1.000
_cell.angle_alpha   90.00
_cell.angle_beta   90.00
_cell.angle_gamma   90.00
#
_symmetry.space_group_name_H-M   'P 1'
#
loop_
_entity.id
_entity.type
_entity.pdbx_description
1 polymer ?
#
loop_
_entity_poly.entity_id
_entity_poly.type
_entity_poly.pdbx_seq_one_letter_code
_entity_poly.pdbx_strand_id
1 'polypeptide(L)'
;QGHKCCGECCDVRRATIIVNVVNIVLALATVIYLVIIDKLVEEEGIVLTDDEALQSLSQTQAFLDRIEGFVYVVVSLKIICSCIGIYGAFYYKTTAVLISFGCYAVSFFIDMVGLNIGGMLLEGLFGYPHYYLFKEIKAGIMSKENYINEKHSCCCV
;
A
#
# COMPACT_ATOMS: atom_id res chain seq x y z
N GLN A 1 -14.66 -7.72 -24.35
CA GLN A 1 -14.00 -8.99 -23.96
C GLN A 1 -13.23 -8.66 -22.70
N GLY A 2 -13.56 -9.32 -21.58
CA GLY A 2 -12.93 -9.05 -20.29
C GLY A 2 -11.43 -9.32 -20.32
N HIS A 3 -10.67 -8.58 -19.52
CA HIS A 3 -9.22 -8.72 -19.45
C HIS A 3 -8.83 -10.07 -18.84
N LYS A 4 -7.82 -10.70 -19.44
CA LYS A 4 -7.25 -11.96 -18.96
C LYS A 4 -5.95 -11.67 -18.22
N CYS A 5 -5.87 -12.04 -16.95
CA CYS A 5 -4.63 -12.05 -16.18
C CYS A 5 -4.19 -13.51 -16.02
N CYS A 6 -2.98 -13.87 -16.45
CA CYS A 6 -2.47 -15.24 -16.36
C CYS A 6 -3.37 -16.32 -17.00
N GLY A 7 -4.17 -15.95 -18.01
CA GLY A 7 -5.10 -16.88 -18.69
C GLY A 7 -6.47 -17.00 -18.02
N GLU A 8 -6.64 -16.48 -16.81
CA GLU A 8 -7.92 -16.40 -16.12
C GLU A 8 -8.53 -15.02 -16.26
N CYS A 9 -9.85 -14.97 -16.23
CA CYS A 9 -10.57 -13.72 -16.38
C CYS A 9 -10.54 -12.91 -15.07
N CYS A 10 -10.22 -11.62 -15.15
CA CYS A 10 -9.96 -10.79 -13.98
C CYS A 10 -10.85 -9.53 -13.96
N ASP A 11 -11.74 -9.43 -12.97
CA ASP A 11 -12.46 -8.17 -12.68
C ASP A 11 -11.47 -7.19 -12.01
N VAL A 12 -10.75 -6.43 -12.84
CA VAL A 12 -9.69 -5.49 -12.37
C VAL A 12 -10.24 -4.39 -11.46
N ARG A 13 -11.52 -4.03 -11.58
CA ARG A 13 -12.18 -3.09 -10.66
C ARG A 13 -12.30 -3.69 -9.27
N ARG A 14 -12.84 -4.91 -9.16
CA ARG A 14 -12.93 -5.63 -7.88
C ARG A 14 -11.55 -5.89 -7.30
N ALA A 15 -10.60 -6.31 -8.12
CA ALA A 15 -9.21 -6.51 -7.69
C ALA A 15 -8.64 -5.22 -7.09
N THR A 16 -8.82 -4.06 -7.75
CA THR A 16 -8.37 -2.75 -7.24
C THR A 16 -8.98 -2.42 -5.89
N ILE A 17 -10.28 -2.69 -5.69
CA ILE A 17 -10.94 -2.46 -4.40
C ILE A 17 -10.36 -3.40 -3.33
N ILE A 18 -10.23 -4.69 -3.64
CA ILE A 18 -9.72 -5.71 -2.70
C ILE A 18 -8.30 -5.37 -2.26
N VAL A 19 -7.39 -5.07 -3.18
CA VAL A 19 -5.99 -4.77 -2.81
C VAL A 19 -5.89 -3.53 -1.94
N ASN A 20 -6.70 -2.49 -2.17
CA ASN A 20 -6.71 -1.30 -1.30
C ASN A 20 -7.28 -1.60 0.09
N VAL A 21 -8.31 -2.45 0.19
CA VAL A 21 -8.86 -2.88 1.48
C VAL A 21 -7.81 -3.69 2.25
N VAL A 22 -7.16 -4.65 1.60
CA VAL A 22 -6.07 -5.43 2.20
C VAL A 22 -4.93 -4.51 2.64
N ASN A 23 -4.57 -3.53 1.81
CA ASN A 23 -3.52 -2.56 2.11
C ASN A 23 -3.83 -1.72 3.36
N ILE A 24 -5.09 -1.29 3.53
CA ILE A 24 -5.54 -0.58 4.74
C ILE A 24 -5.43 -1.49 5.97
N VAL A 25 -5.84 -2.77 5.87
CA VAL A 25 -5.73 -3.72 6.98
C VAL A 25 -4.27 -3.95 7.38
N LEU A 26 -3.37 -4.15 6.40
CA LEU A 26 -1.94 -4.32 6.66
C LEU A 26 -1.30 -3.06 7.25
N ALA A 27 -1.69 -1.87 6.77
CA ALA A 27 -1.26 -0.59 7.33
C ALA A 27 -1.67 -0.45 8.80
N LEU A 28 -2.92 -0.77 9.15
CA LEU A 28 -3.39 -0.75 10.53
C LEU A 28 -2.68 -1.78 11.41
N ALA A 29 -2.46 -3.00 10.90
CA ALA A 29 -1.70 -4.02 11.60
C ALA A 29 -0.26 -3.58 11.89
N THR A 30 0.37 -2.85 10.95
CA THR A 30 1.71 -2.28 11.12
C THR A 30 1.75 -1.25 12.24
N VAL A 31 0.77 -0.35 12.32
CA VAL A 31 0.66 0.63 13.42
C VAL A 31 0.52 -0.08 14.76
N ILE A 32 -0.37 -1.08 14.85
CA ILE A 32 -0.56 -1.85 16.09
C ILE A 32 0.72 -2.57 16.49
N TYR A 33 1.42 -3.17 15.53
CA TYR A 33 2.70 -3.85 15.77
C TYR A 33 3.76 -2.91 16.33
N LEU A 34 3.92 -1.70 15.75
CA LEU A 34 4.88 -0.70 16.22
C LEU A 34 4.57 -0.27 17.66
N VAL A 35 3.31 0.00 17.97
CA VAL A 35 2.87 0.37 19.33
C VAL A 35 3.15 -0.75 20.36
N ILE A 36 3.06 -2.01 19.96
CA ILE A 36 3.38 -3.14 20.85
C ILE A 36 4.88 -3.22 21.09
N ILE A 37 5.70 -3.09 20.03
CA ILE A 37 7.16 -3.15 20.14
C ILE A 37 7.69 -2.03 21.03
N ASP A 38 7.20 -0.81 20.86
CA ASP A 38 7.60 0.36 21.65
C ASP A 38 7.41 0.09 23.16
N LYS A 39 6.24 -0.42 23.55
CA LYS A 39 5.94 -0.80 24.95
C LYS A 39 6.84 -1.89 25.49
N LEU A 40 7.23 -2.87 24.67
CA LEU A 40 8.11 -3.95 25.10
C LEU A 40 9.55 -3.45 25.32
N VAL A 41 10.00 -2.49 24.51
CA VAL A 41 11.34 -1.91 24.65
C VAL A 41 11.46 -1.03 25.90
N GLU A 42 10.42 -0.28 26.25
CA GLU A 42 10.40 0.55 27.47
C GLU A 42 10.56 -0.28 28.76
N GLU A 43 10.05 -1.52 28.79
CA GLU A 43 10.12 -2.39 29.97
C GLU A 43 11.53 -2.96 30.23
N GLU A 44 12.37 -3.11 29.20
CA GLU A 44 13.71 -3.72 29.30
C GLU A 44 14.84 -2.73 29.67
N GLY A 45 14.51 -1.50 30.08
CA GLY A 45 15.44 -0.39 30.34
C GLY A 45 16.85 -0.78 30.80
N ILE A 46 17.82 -0.69 29.90
CA ILE A 46 19.22 -1.03 30.15
C ILE A 46 19.87 0.14 30.92
N VAL A 47 20.24 -0.10 32.18
CA VAL A 47 21.01 0.87 32.99
C VAL A 47 22.49 0.74 32.61
N LEU A 48 22.97 1.65 31.75
CA LEU A 48 24.38 1.78 31.44
C LEU A 48 25.04 2.83 32.34
N THR A 49 26.23 2.50 32.84
CA THR A 49 27.00 3.33 33.79
C THR A 49 28.16 4.08 33.13
N ASP A 50 28.40 3.86 31.83
CA ASP A 50 29.49 4.48 31.06
C ASP A 50 28.97 5.68 30.25
N ASP A 51 29.52 6.86 30.52
CA ASP A 51 29.09 8.14 29.94
C ASP A 51 29.30 8.21 28.41
N GLU A 52 30.36 7.56 27.88
CA GLU A 52 30.61 7.52 26.43
C GLU A 52 29.59 6.62 25.73
N ALA A 53 29.26 5.48 26.34
CA ALA A 53 28.22 4.59 25.85
C ALA A 53 26.85 5.28 25.87
N LEU A 54 26.54 6.04 26.92
CA LEU A 54 25.30 6.81 27.05
C LEU A 54 25.14 7.85 25.93
N GLN A 55 26.22 8.56 25.57
CA GLN A 55 26.16 9.55 24.50
C GLN A 55 25.88 8.90 23.13
N SER A 56 26.54 7.78 22.81
CA SER A 56 26.31 7.04 21.56
C SER A 56 24.88 6.47 21.45
N LEU A 57 24.32 6.00 22.56
CA LEU A 57 22.94 5.53 22.64
C LEU A 57 21.93 6.67 22.45
N SER A 58 22.15 7.82 23.09
CA SER A 58 21.23 8.95 22.94
C SER A 58 21.15 9.47 21.50
N GLN A 59 22.26 9.47 20.76
CA GLN A 59 22.27 9.81 19.34
C GLN A 59 21.53 8.76 18.49
N THR A 60 21.73 7.48 18.81
CA THR A 60 21.04 6.39 18.12
C THR A 60 19.54 6.44 18.38
N GLN A 61 19.12 6.69 19.62
CA GLN A 61 17.71 6.81 19.99
C GLN A 61 17.03 7.96 19.27
N ALA A 62 17.64 9.15 19.25
CA ALA A 62 17.08 10.30 18.54
C ALA A 62 16.93 10.06 17.03
N PHE A 63 17.77 9.18 16.45
CA PHE A 63 17.62 8.75 15.05
C PHE A 63 16.46 7.76 14.88
N LEU A 64 16.31 6.79 15.80
CA LEU A 64 15.20 5.83 15.79
C LEU A 64 13.84 6.53 15.93
N ASP A 65 13.71 7.47 16.87
CA ASP A 65 12.46 8.23 17.09
C ASP A 65 12.04 9.01 15.81
N ARG A 66 13.01 9.53 15.06
CA ARG A 66 12.75 10.22 13.78
C ARG A 66 12.27 9.27 12.69
N ILE A 67 12.86 8.08 12.61
CA ILE A 67 12.43 7.05 11.67
C ILE A 67 11.00 6.61 12.01
N GLU A 68 10.71 6.37 13.29
CA GLU A 68 9.38 5.96 13.73
C GLU A 68 8.32 7.00 13.33
N GLY A 69 8.57 8.28 13.63
CA GLY A 69 7.69 9.37 13.21
C GLY A 69 7.46 9.42 11.70
N PHE A 70 8.51 9.19 10.91
CA PHE A 70 8.41 9.12 9.46
C PHE A 70 7.54 7.93 8.99
N VAL A 71 7.67 6.76 9.62
CA VAL A 71 6.86 5.58 9.30
C VAL A 71 5.38 5.85 9.55
N TYR A 72 5.00 6.48 10.67
CA TYR A 72 3.59 6.83 10.93
C TYR A 72 3.00 7.75 9.87
N VAL A 73 3.77 8.74 9.39
CA VAL A 73 3.34 9.64 8.32
C VAL A 73 3.12 8.88 7.02
N VAL A 74 4.07 8.02 6.62
CA VAL A 74 3.97 7.22 5.40
C VAL A 74 2.76 6.27 5.45
N VAL A 75 2.55 5.59 6.59
CA VAL A 75 1.42 4.68 6.77
C VAL A 75 0.09 5.43 6.72
N SER A 76 0.01 6.62 7.32
CA SER A 76 -1.19 7.47 7.28
C SER A 76 -1.52 7.90 5.84
N LEU A 77 -0.51 8.36 5.08
CA LEU A 77 -0.68 8.72 3.67
C LEU A 77 -1.11 7.51 2.84
N LYS A 78 -0.58 6.32 3.11
CA LYS A 78 -0.93 5.08 2.43
C LYS A 78 -2.40 4.70 2.64
N ILE A 79 -2.94 4.88 3.85
CA ILE A 79 -4.37 4.69 4.13
C ILE A 79 -5.21 5.68 3.32
N ILE A 80 -4.84 6.97 3.31
CA ILE A 80 -5.55 8.00 2.54
C ILE A 80 -5.54 7.70 1.04
N CYS A 81 -4.38 7.36 0.47
CA CYS A 81 -4.26 6.97 -0.94
C CYS A 81 -5.09 5.72 -1.27
N SER A 82 -5.20 4.77 -0.34
CA SER A 82 -5.99 3.56 -0.53
C SER A 82 -7.49 3.88 -0.57
N CYS A 83 -7.97 4.78 0.29
CA CYS A 83 -9.34 5.29 0.24
C CYS A 83 -9.64 6.01 -1.08
N ILE A 84 -8.71 6.83 -1.57
CA ILE A 84 -8.82 7.50 -2.88
C ILE A 84 -8.87 6.45 -4.01
N GLY A 85 -8.05 5.41 -3.94
CA GLY A 85 -8.05 4.30 -4.90
C GLY A 85 -9.40 3.57 -4.96
N ILE A 86 -9.97 3.25 -3.79
CA ILE A 86 -11.31 2.65 -3.66
C ILE A 86 -12.35 3.57 -4.30
N TYR A 87 -12.34 4.87 -3.96
CA TYR A 87 -13.25 5.85 -4.56
C TYR A 87 -13.10 5.91 -6.09
N GLY A 88 -11.87 5.95 -6.60
CA GLY A 88 -11.56 5.93 -8.02
C GLY A 88 -12.12 4.71 -8.74
N ALA A 89 -11.99 3.53 -8.13
CA ALA A 89 -12.52 2.27 -8.66
C ALA A 89 -14.06 2.20 -8.60
N PHE A 90 -14.70 2.78 -7.59
CA PHE A 90 -16.16 2.82 -7.51
C PHE A 90 -16.80 3.74 -8.55
N TYR A 91 -16.19 4.91 -8.80
CA TYR A 91 -16.75 5.95 -9.67
C TYR A 91 -16.08 6.04 -11.05
N TYR A 92 -15.20 5.09 -11.39
CA TYR A 92 -14.46 5.06 -12.66
C TYR A 92 -13.68 6.37 -12.90
N LYS A 93 -13.10 6.95 -11.85
CA LYS A 93 -12.33 8.20 -11.93
C LYS A 93 -10.85 7.89 -12.12
N THR A 94 -10.34 8.08 -13.34
CA THR A 94 -8.95 7.81 -13.72
C THR A 94 -7.93 8.55 -12.87
N THR A 95 -8.20 9.81 -12.51
CA THR A 95 -7.30 10.62 -11.68
C THR A 95 -7.11 10.04 -10.29
N ALA A 96 -8.19 9.59 -9.64
CA ALA A 96 -8.12 8.97 -8.32
C ALA A 96 -7.39 7.62 -8.34
N VAL A 97 -7.66 6.79 -9.36
CA VAL A 97 -6.93 5.51 -9.56
C VAL A 97 -5.44 5.76 -9.79
N LEU A 98 -5.09 6.78 -10.58
CA LEU A 98 -3.70 7.13 -10.88
C LEU A 98 -2.96 7.69 -9.65
N ILE A 99 -3.61 8.50 -8.82
CA ILE A 99 -3.03 8.98 -7.56
C ILE A 99 -2.69 7.79 -6.65
N SER A 100 -3.64 6.85 -6.50
CA SER A 100 -3.42 5.65 -5.69
C SER A 100 -2.27 4.80 -6.24
N PHE A 101 -2.22 4.58 -7.55
CA PHE A 101 -1.10 3.91 -8.23
C PHE A 101 0.24 4.61 -7.98
N GLY A 102 0.27 5.94 -8.01
CA GLY A 102 1.46 6.74 -7.67
C GLY A 102 1.95 6.48 -6.25
N CYS A 103 1.04 6.34 -5.27
CA CYS A 103 1.43 6.00 -3.90
C CYS A 103 2.04 4.60 -3.79
N TYR A 104 1.53 3.61 -4.53
CA TYR A 104 2.14 2.28 -4.63
C TYR A 104 3.54 2.34 -5.26
N ALA A 105 3.71 3.12 -6.33
CA ALA A 105 5.01 3.29 -6.97
C ALA A 105 6.05 3.95 -6.04
N VAL A 106 5.66 4.99 -5.30
CA VAL A 106 6.54 5.62 -4.29
C VAL A 106 6.91 4.62 -3.20
N SER A 107 5.94 3.85 -2.69
CA SER A 107 6.19 2.83 -1.66
C SER A 107 7.15 1.75 -2.15
N PHE A 108 7.01 1.30 -3.40
CA PHE A 108 7.94 0.38 -4.05
C PHE A 108 9.38 0.92 -4.08
N PHE A 109 9.58 2.22 -4.37
CA PHE A 109 10.91 2.82 -4.35
C PHE A 109 11.47 2.95 -2.92
N ILE A 110 10.63 3.23 -1.93
CA ILE A 110 11.03 3.24 -0.52
C ILE A 110 11.50 1.83 -0.10
N ASP A 111 10.73 0.79 -0.44
CA ASP A 111 11.10 -0.61 -0.18
C ASP A 111 12.38 -1.01 -0.91
N MET A 112 12.60 -0.50 -2.13
CA MET A 112 13.84 -0.73 -2.87
C MET A 112 15.06 -0.11 -2.18
N VAL A 113 14.94 1.11 -1.65
CA VAL A 113 16.02 1.75 -0.88
C VAL A 113 16.25 1.03 0.45
N GLY A 114 15.18 0.54 1.09
CA GLY A 114 15.25 -0.25 2.32
C GLY A 114 15.65 -1.72 2.10
N LEU A 115 15.91 -2.14 0.85
CA LEU A 115 16.18 -3.53 0.47
C LEU A 115 15.10 -4.53 0.95
N ASN A 116 13.87 -4.07 1.10
CA ASN A 116 12.72 -4.86 1.51
C ASN A 116 12.09 -5.58 0.31
N ILE A 117 12.69 -6.70 -0.09
CA ILE A 117 12.25 -7.50 -1.25
C ILE A 117 10.77 -7.91 -1.12
N GLY A 118 10.32 -8.28 0.09
CA GLY A 118 8.93 -8.65 0.35
C GLY A 118 7.97 -7.50 0.08
N GLY A 119 8.29 -6.30 0.56
CA GLY A 119 7.55 -5.07 0.28
C GLY A 119 7.51 -4.77 -1.22
N MET A 120 8.66 -4.79 -1.88
CA MET A 120 8.76 -4.55 -3.34
C MET A 120 7.82 -5.48 -4.13
N LEU A 121 7.82 -6.78 -3.84
CA LEU A 121 6.95 -7.74 -4.53
C LEU A 121 5.47 -7.45 -4.26
N LEU A 122 5.11 -7.16 -3.01
CA LEU A 122 3.74 -6.87 -2.62
C LEU A 122 3.21 -5.59 -3.28
N GLU A 123 3.98 -4.49 -3.25
CA GLU A 123 3.59 -3.21 -3.84
C GLU A 123 3.49 -3.30 -5.36
N GLY A 124 4.39 -4.04 -6.01
CA GLY A 124 4.31 -4.32 -7.45
C GLY A 124 3.04 -5.08 -7.84
N LEU A 125 2.70 -6.12 -7.07
CA LEU A 125 1.47 -6.90 -7.27
C LEU A 125 0.22 -6.06 -7.00
N PHE A 126 0.22 -5.18 -5.99
CA PHE A 126 -0.92 -4.32 -5.66
C PHE A 126 -1.06 -3.16 -6.65
N GLY A 127 0.03 -2.70 -7.26
CA GLY A 127 0.02 -1.70 -8.33
C GLY A 127 -0.57 -2.23 -9.65
N TYR A 128 -0.44 -3.52 -9.94
CA TYR A 128 -0.93 -4.15 -11.18
C TYR A 128 -2.41 -3.85 -11.50
N PRO A 129 -3.40 -4.14 -10.62
CA PRO A 129 -4.80 -3.90 -10.94
C PRO A 129 -5.11 -2.41 -11.15
N HIS A 130 -4.39 -1.50 -10.49
CA HIS A 130 -4.56 -0.05 -10.67
C HIS A 130 -4.15 0.40 -12.08
N TYR A 131 -2.98 -0.06 -12.55
CA TYR A 131 -2.50 0.26 -13.90
C TYR A 131 -3.47 -0.23 -14.97
N TYR A 132 -3.95 -1.47 -14.85
CA TYR A 132 -4.89 -2.04 -15.80
C TYR A 132 -6.27 -1.39 -15.74
N LEU A 133 -6.80 -1.13 -14.54
CA LEU A 133 -8.06 -0.39 -14.38
C LEU A 133 -7.97 1.00 -15.02
N PHE A 134 -6.87 1.73 -14.83
CA PHE A 134 -6.65 3.02 -15.47
C PHE A 134 -6.67 2.90 -17.01
N LYS A 135 -5.98 1.90 -17.56
CA LYS A 135 -5.93 1.65 -19.00
C LYS A 135 -7.32 1.32 -19.57
N GLU A 136 -8.10 0.49 -18.90
CA GLU A 136 -9.45 0.08 -19.33
C GLU A 136 -10.47 1.22 -19.27
N ILE A 137 -10.44 2.04 -18.21
CA ILE A 137 -11.30 3.23 -18.12
C ILE A 137 -10.95 4.21 -19.24
N LYS A 138 -9.66 4.45 -19.48
CA LYS A 138 -9.20 5.38 -20.53
C LYS A 138 -9.56 4.88 -21.95
N ALA A 139 -9.54 3.57 -22.16
CA ALA A 139 -9.93 2.96 -23.43
C ALA A 139 -11.45 2.92 -23.66
N GLY A 140 -12.27 3.30 -22.65
CA GLY A 140 -13.73 3.20 -22.73
C GLY A 140 -14.26 1.76 -22.66
N ILE A 141 -13.38 0.79 -22.37
CA ILE A 141 -13.75 -0.62 -22.18
C ILE A 141 -14.55 -0.77 -20.89
N MET A 142 -14.07 -0.12 -19.82
CA MET A 142 -14.69 -0.19 -18.50
C MET A 142 -15.31 1.15 -18.11
N SER A 143 -16.64 1.24 -18.17
CA SER A 143 -17.44 2.38 -17.72
C SER A 143 -18.57 1.91 -16.80
N LYS A 144 -19.29 2.84 -16.17
CA LYS A 144 -20.43 2.50 -15.31
C LYS A 144 -21.54 1.77 -16.09
N GLU A 145 -21.75 2.15 -17.34
CA GLU A 145 -22.76 1.60 -18.25
C GLU A 145 -22.32 0.23 -18.79
N ASN A 146 -21.04 0.09 -19.14
CA ASN A 146 -20.50 -1.14 -19.72
C ASN A 146 -20.13 -2.21 -18.69
N TYR A 147 -19.98 -1.85 -17.40
CA TYR A 147 -19.52 -2.76 -16.36
C TYR A 147 -20.44 -3.98 -16.17
N ILE A 148 -21.75 -3.86 -16.41
CA ILE A 148 -22.67 -5.00 -16.33
C ILE A 148 -22.24 -6.10 -17.32
N ASN A 149 -21.90 -5.71 -18.55
CA ASN A 149 -21.49 -6.65 -19.60
C ASN A 149 -20.07 -7.20 -19.36
N GLU A 150 -19.15 -6.34 -18.90
CA GLU A 150 -17.75 -6.73 -18.68
C GLU A 150 -17.57 -7.63 -17.45
N LYS A 151 -18.35 -7.42 -16.38
CA LYS A 151 -18.33 -8.29 -15.18
C LYS A 151 -18.69 -9.74 -15.52
N HIS A 152 -19.64 -9.96 -16.42
CA HIS A 152 -20.05 -11.31 -16.84
C HIS A 152 -19.08 -11.93 -17.86
N SER A 153 -18.45 -11.10 -18.68
CA SER A 153 -17.41 -11.54 -19.63
C SER A 153 -16.17 -12.08 -18.91
N CYS A 154 -15.98 -11.73 -17.63
CA CYS A 154 -14.86 -12.19 -16.82
C CYS A 154 -15.05 -13.58 -16.17
N CYS A 155 -16.07 -14.37 -16.51
CA CYS A 155 -16.14 -15.79 -16.07
C CYS A 155 -16.80 -16.71 -17.11
N CYS A 156 -17.27 -16.17 -18.23
CA CYS A 156 -18.01 -16.92 -19.24
C CYS A 156 -17.28 -16.81 -20.58
N VAL A 157 -16.39 -17.75 -20.84
CA VAL A 157 -15.97 -18.13 -22.20
C VAL A 157 -16.55 -19.51 -22.46
#